data_AF-A0A436WX77-F1
#
_entry.id   AF-A0A436WX77-F1
#
_cell.length_a   1.000
_cell.length_b   1.000
_cell.length_c   1.000
_cell.angle_alpha   90.00
_cell.angle_beta   90.00
_cell.angle_gamma   90.00
#
_symmetry.space_group_name_H-M   'P 1'
#
loop_
_entity.id
_entity.type
_entity.pdbx_description
1 polymer ?
#
loop_
_entity_poly.entity_id
_entity_poly.type
_entity_poly.pdbx_seq_one_letter_code
_entity_poly.pdbx_strand_id
1 'polypeptide(L)' 'MRGYLAAVKDAELADVQAAIQRFIRGEARVDSAQFCPSSAQLSIEVRERRLMRELIAKRGGDSPVKLVKS' A
#
# COMPACT_ATOMS: atom_id res chain seq x y z
N MET A 1 -4.79 -17.32 9.72
CA MET A 1 -5.95 -16.66 9.09
C MET A 1 -6.35 -15.34 9.76
N ARG A 2 -6.60 -15.30 11.08
CA ARG A 2 -7.05 -14.08 11.80
C ARG A 2 -6.18 -12.83 11.57
N GLY A 3 -4.85 -12.99 11.50
CA GLY A 3 -3.93 -11.87 11.26
C GLY A 3 -4.14 -11.18 9.90
N TYR A 4 -4.39 -11.94 8.83
CA TYR A 4 -4.67 -11.37 7.50
C TYR A 4 -6.00 -10.63 7.48
N LEU A 5 -7.02 -11.19 8.11
CA LEU A 5 -8.32 -10.51 8.24
C LEU A 5 -8.19 -9.19 9.01
N ALA A 6 -7.43 -9.19 10.12
CA ALA A 6 -7.17 -7.97 10.88
C ALA A 6 -6.39 -6.92 10.07
N ALA A 7 -5.44 -7.35 9.23
CA ALA A 7 -4.64 -6.46 8.40
C ALA A 7 -5.44 -5.68 7.34
N VAL A 8 -6.61 -6.18 6.94
CA VAL A 8 -7.43 -5.59 5.87
C VAL A 8 -8.82 -5.14 6.33
N LYS A 9 -9.18 -5.38 7.61
CA LYS A 9 -10.55 -5.22 8.13
C LYS A 9 -11.15 -3.84 7.83
N ASP A 10 -10.35 -2.80 8.03
CA ASP A 10 -10.79 -1.40 7.92
C ASP A 10 -10.19 -0.70 6.69
N ALA A 11 -9.70 -1.48 5.72
CA ALA A 11 -9.06 -0.99 4.51
C ALA A 11 -10.03 -0.98 3.32
N GLU A 12 -9.87 -0.01 2.43
CA GLU A 12 -10.60 -0.03 1.16
C GLU A 12 -10.02 -1.08 0.21
N LEU A 13 -10.88 -1.65 -0.63
CA LEU A 13 -10.48 -2.69 -1.60
C LEU A 13 -9.32 -2.23 -2.50
N ALA A 14 -9.32 -0.97 -2.92
CA ALA A 14 -8.25 -0.40 -3.75
C ALA A 14 -6.89 -0.44 -3.05
N ASP A 15 -6.85 -0.17 -1.74
CA ASP A 15 -5.62 -0.19 -0.95
C ASP A 15 -5.10 -1.63 -0.81
N VAL A 16 -6.01 -2.59 -0.58
CA VAL A 16 -5.67 -4.02 -0.48
C VAL A 16 -5.13 -4.56 -1.81
N GLN A 17 -5.81 -4.26 -2.92
CA GLN A 17 -5.37 -4.71 -4.24
C GLN A 17 -4.02 -4.12 -4.63
N ALA A 18 -3.81 -2.82 -4.39
CA ALA A 18 -2.54 -2.17 -4.70
C ALA A 18 -1.38 -2.71 -3.85
N ALA A 19 -1.62 -3.02 -2.57
CA ALA A 19 -0.62 -3.68 -1.71
C ALA A 19 -0.22 -5.06 -2.24
N ILE A 20 -1.21 -5.90 -2.61
CA ILE A 20 -0.96 -7.24 -3.14
C ILE A 20 -0.22 -7.18 -4.48
N GLN A 21 -0.62 -6.30 -5.40
CA GLN A 21 0.02 -6.17 -6.71
C GLN A 21 1.50 -5.78 -6.60
N ARG A 22 1.84 -4.93 -5.65
CA ARG A 22 3.24 -4.57 -5.41
C ARG A 22 4.06 -5.70 -4.85
N PHE A 23 3.47 -6.48 -3.96
CA PHE A 23 4.13 -7.68 -3.47
C PHE A 23 4.43 -8.64 -4.63
N ILE A 24 3.44 -8.90 -5.49
CA ILE A 24 3.60 -9.75 -6.68
C ILE A 24 4.72 -9.24 -7.61
N ARG A 25 4.85 -7.92 -7.74
CA ARG A 25 5.87 -7.27 -8.59
C ARG A 25 7.23 -7.11 -7.91
N GLY A 26 7.37 -7.48 -6.63
CA GLY A 26 8.60 -7.25 -5.86
C GLY A 26 8.87 -5.77 -5.54
N GLU A 27 7.84 -4.92 -5.60
CA GLU A 27 7.92 -3.49 -5.30
C GLU A 27 7.65 -3.17 -3.82
N ALA A 28 7.09 -4.13 -3.08
CA ALA A 28 6.92 -4.03 -1.64
C ALA A 28 8.27 -4.23 -0.95
N ARG A 29 8.56 -3.45 0.11
CA ARG A 29 9.78 -3.65 0.90
C ARG A 29 9.63 -4.91 1.73
N VAL A 30 10.28 -5.98 1.30
CA VAL A 30 10.34 -7.25 2.01
C VAL A 30 11.77 -7.68 2.24
N ASP A 31 12.13 -7.81 3.52
CA ASP A 31 13.45 -8.25 3.96
C ASP A 31 13.64 -9.79 3.85
N SER A 32 12.62 -10.51 3.35
CA SER A 32 12.59 -11.96 3.29
C SER A 32 12.12 -12.47 1.93
N ALA A 33 12.70 -13.58 1.45
CA ALA A 33 12.36 -14.24 0.17
C ALA A 33 11.02 -15.02 0.23
N GLN A 34 9.99 -14.43 0.84
CA GLN A 34 8.69 -15.08 1.01
C GLN A 34 7.86 -15.03 -0.28
N PHE A 35 7.15 -16.13 -0.55
CA PHE A 35 6.22 -16.24 -1.69
C PHE A 35 4.93 -15.41 -1.51
N CYS A 36 4.58 -15.08 -0.26
CA CYS A 36 3.40 -14.29 0.11
C CYS A 36 3.77 -13.33 1.24
N PRO A 37 3.14 -12.15 1.33
CA PRO A 37 3.42 -11.22 2.41
C PRO A 37 2.92 -11.82 3.73
N SER A 38 3.69 -11.74 4.80
CA SER A 38 3.15 -11.96 6.15
C SER A 38 2.00 -10.98 6.44
N SER A 39 1.14 -11.30 7.40
CA SER A 39 0.04 -10.39 7.78
C SER A 39 0.53 -9.02 8.27
N ALA A 40 1.73 -8.95 8.88
CA ALA A 40 2.34 -7.69 9.28
C ALA A 40 2.77 -6.85 8.07
N GLN A 41 3.44 -7.47 7.09
CA GLN A 41 3.84 -6.81 5.84
C GLN A 41 2.61 -6.32 5.06
N LEU A 42 1.56 -7.13 4.98
CA LEU A 42 0.30 -6.73 4.35
C LEU A 42 -0.32 -5.53 5.07
N SER A 43 -0.37 -5.55 6.41
CA SER A 43 -0.93 -4.44 7.19
C SER A 43 -0.17 -3.13 6.98
N ILE A 44 1.16 -3.19 6.89
CA ILE A 44 2.01 -2.02 6.62
C ILE A 44 1.71 -1.45 5.24
N GLU A 45 1.76 -2.29 4.20
CA GLU A 45 1.55 -1.82 2.82
C GLU A 45 0.15 -1.26 2.60
N VAL A 46 -0.88 -1.92 3.14
CA VAL A 46 -2.27 -1.43 3.06
C VAL A 46 -2.41 -0.06 3.73
N ARG A 47 -1.76 0.15 4.88
CA ARG A 47 -1.75 1.45 5.57
C ARG A 47 -1.05 2.52 4.73
N GLU A 48 0.07 2.18 4.09
CA GLU A 48 0.78 3.10 3.20
C GLU A 48 -0.05 3.47 1.96
N ARG A 49 -0.75 2.50 1.36
CA ARG A 49 -1.66 2.75 0.22
C ARG A 49 -2.76 3.73 0.60
N ARG A 50 -3.41 3.47 1.74
CA ARG A 50 -4.46 4.33 2.27
C ARG A 50 -3.94 5.75 2.47
N LEU A 51 -2.79 5.91 3.13
CA LEU A 51 -2.18 7.22 3.35
C LEU A 51 -1.91 7.95 2.04
N MET A 52 -1.33 7.26 1.05
CA MET A 52 -1.03 7.86 -0.26
C MET A 52 -2.29 8.28 -0.99
N ARG A 53 -3.33 7.45 -0.99
CA ARG A 53 -4.63 7.77 -1.59
C ARG A 53 -5.29 8.97 -0.90
N GLU A 54 -5.27 9.03 0.43
CA GLU A 54 -5.78 10.17 1.20
C GLU A 54 -4.98 11.46 0.91
N LEU A 55 -3.65 11.38 0.75
CA LEU A 55 -2.81 12.52 0.37
C LEU A 55 -3.09 12.99 -1.07
N ILE A 56 -3.28 12.07 -2.02
CA ILE A 56 -3.65 12.38 -3.40
C ILE A 56 -5.05 13.02 -3.44
N ALA A 57 -6.01 12.48 -2.69
CA ALA A 57 -7.36 13.04 -2.60
C ALA A 57 -7.34 14.47 -2.03
N LYS A 58 -6.52 14.72 -0.99
CA LYS A 58 -6.30 16.07 -0.44
C LYS A 58 -5.64 17.01 -1.45
N ARG A 59 -4.68 16.52 -2.25
CA ARG A 59 -4.06 17.27 -3.36
C ARG A 59 -4.96 17.39 -4.59
N GLY A 60 -6.04 16.62 -4.71
CA GLY A 60 -7.03 16.76 -5.78
C GLY A 60 -7.77 18.10 -5.78
N GLY A 61 -7.61 18.91 -4.72
CA GLY A 61 -8.00 20.32 -4.67
C GLY A 61 -6.90 21.31 -5.11
N ASP A 62 -5.67 20.86 -5.36
CA ASP A 62 -4.57 21.72 -5.84
C ASP A 62 -3.52 20.92 -6.65
N SER A 63 -3.52 21.16 -7.96
CA SER A 63 -2.73 20.47 -8.99
C SER A 63 -1.24 20.89 -9.01
N PRO A 64 -0.39 20.28 -9.87
CA PRO A 64 0.62 19.28 -9.54
C PRO A 64 1.99 19.86 -9.12
N VAL A 65 2.70 19.10 -8.27
CA VAL A 65 4.13 19.35 -7.96
C VAL A 65 4.98 19.10 -9.21
N LYS A 66 5.65 20.14 -9.68
CA LYS A 66 6.67 20.05 -10.75
C LYS A 66 7.78 19.10 -10.31
N LEU A 67 7.95 18.01 -11.05
CA LEU A 67 9.10 17.13 -10.96
C LEU A 67 10.32 17.88 -11.51
N VAL A 68 11.22 18.31 -10.63
CA VAL A 68 12.53 18.83 -11.03
C VAL A 68 13.42 17.63 -11.35
N LYS A 69 13.79 17.46 -12.63
CA LYS A 69 14.85 16.53 -13.04
C LYS A 69 16.21 17.12 -12.63
N SER A 70 17.02 16.31 -11.95
CA SER A 70 18.46 16.53 -11.77
C SER A 70 19.23 16.26 -13.06
#